data_AF-A0A268KDF8-F1
#
_entry.id   AF-A0A268KDF8-F1
#
_cell.length_a   1.000
_cell.length_b   1.000
_cell.length_c   1.000
_cell.angle_alpha   90.00
_cell.angle_beta   90.00
_cell.angle_gamma   90.00
#
_symmetry.space_group_name_H-M   'P 1'
#
loop_
_entity.id
_entity.type
_entity.pdbx_description
1 polymer ?
#
loop_
_entity_poly.entity_id
_entity_poly.type
_entity_poly.pdbx_seq_one_letter_code
_entity_poly.pdbx_strand_id
1 'polypeptide(L)'
;MAGENKILAEKILEQLGGSTNIGNYTHCMTRLRVTPKDDSVINKAALKKIDGVIGVVEEETLQIILGPGKVNKVTEEFGKLIDAAGGINLKEKAASTKAEINKKNATPFKMFLRKIAGIFIPLIPALVASGLITGITKAIIQAGWLAGDSQLATILSVIGGGLFGYLGILVGTNAAKEFGGSPALGAIAGILIINPAVAGIHLFGADLLPGRGGLIGVLFAAIFIALVEKQVRKYVPTSLDLFVTPTVALLVTGIVTYLVFMPLGGFFSDIITKGLTSLLDMGGVVAGFVLGATFLPLVVTGLHQGLTPIHLELINTIGDDPLLPILAMGGAGQVGAAFAIYLKTKKTRLKRAIGGGLPAGILGIGEPLIFGVTLPLGRPFLTACLGAGVGGAFQAAFGIATVAIGVSGLPLAFLVVTGQVLLYLVGVLIAYGAGFLFTYLFGFNDDMAGEFD
;
A
#
# COMPACT_ATOMS: atom_id res chain seq x y z
N MET A 1 14.53 34.42 -14.21
CA MET A 1 13.96 33.71 -13.04
C MET A 1 14.29 32.22 -12.95
N ALA A 2 14.03 31.36 -13.94
CA ALA A 2 14.42 29.93 -13.83
C ALA A 2 15.95 29.71 -13.84
N GLY A 3 16.67 30.44 -14.68
CA GLY A 3 18.14 30.34 -14.78
C GLY A 3 18.90 30.80 -13.53
N GLU A 4 18.41 31.81 -12.81
CA GLU A 4 19.10 32.36 -11.62
C GLU A 4 19.11 31.38 -10.44
N ASN A 5 18.02 30.62 -10.25
CA ASN A 5 17.94 29.62 -9.18
C ASN A 5 18.83 28.41 -9.50
N LYS A 6 18.94 28.04 -10.78
CA LYS A 6 19.85 26.98 -11.22
C LYS A 6 21.31 27.36 -10.98
N ILE A 7 21.72 28.57 -11.38
CA ILE A 7 23.09 29.08 -11.14
C ILE A 7 23.40 29.14 -9.64
N LEU A 8 22.42 29.56 -8.83
CA LEU A 8 22.57 29.57 -7.38
C LEU A 8 22.74 28.16 -6.80
N ALA A 9 21.95 27.19 -7.28
CA ALA A 9 22.08 25.79 -6.87
C ALA A 9 23.42 25.17 -7.28
N GLU A 10 23.91 25.47 -8.49
CA GLU A 10 25.24 25.05 -8.99
C GLU A 10 26.37 25.58 -8.09
N LYS A 11 26.36 26.89 -7.82
CA LYS A 11 27.35 27.53 -6.95
C LYS A 11 27.32 26.95 -5.53
N ILE A 12 26.13 26.68 -4.99
CA ILE A 12 26.00 26.05 -3.67
C ILE A 12 26.60 24.63 -3.70
N LEU A 13 26.27 23.84 -4.73
CA LEU A 13 26.73 22.46 -4.85
C LEU A 13 28.26 22.35 -5.00
N GLU A 14 28.87 23.26 -5.75
CA GLU A 14 30.33 23.35 -5.88
C GLU A 14 31.02 23.55 -4.53
N GLN A 15 30.52 24.47 -3.70
CA GLN A 15 31.12 24.75 -2.39
C GLN A 15 30.85 23.67 -1.34
N LEU A 16 29.93 22.74 -1.62
CA LEU A 16 29.65 21.56 -0.80
C LEU A 16 30.52 20.35 -1.18
N GLY A 17 31.47 20.49 -2.12
CA GLY A 17 32.30 19.39 -2.59
C GLY A 17 31.64 18.55 -3.70
N GLY A 18 30.62 19.09 -4.36
CA GLY A 18 29.91 18.43 -5.46
C GLY A 18 28.84 17.44 -5.02
N SER A 19 28.10 16.91 -5.99
CA SER A 19 26.98 15.97 -5.78
C SER A 19 27.38 14.67 -5.07
N THR A 20 28.64 14.25 -5.22
CA THR A 20 29.17 13.02 -4.63
C THR A 20 29.30 13.13 -3.11
N ASN A 21 29.51 14.35 -2.58
CA ASN A 21 29.61 14.63 -1.15
C ASN A 21 28.24 14.80 -0.46
N ILE A 22 27.13 14.78 -1.21
CA ILE A 22 25.80 14.92 -0.62
C ILE A 22 25.26 13.55 -0.16
N GLY A 23 25.01 13.43 1.14
CA GLY A 23 24.36 12.26 1.74
C GLY A 23 22.83 12.34 1.66
N ASN A 24 22.28 13.43 2.18
CA ASN A 24 20.85 13.73 2.16
C ASN A 24 20.62 15.25 2.03
N TYR A 25 19.47 15.66 1.50
CA TYR A 25 19.05 17.06 1.50
C TYR A 25 17.53 17.18 1.68
N THR A 26 17.10 18.28 2.29
CA THR A 26 15.69 18.65 2.46
C THR A 26 15.58 20.16 2.58
N HIS A 27 14.37 20.72 2.64
CA HIS A 27 14.19 22.14 2.92
C HIS A 27 13.00 22.39 3.85
N CYS A 28 13.08 23.49 4.58
CA CYS A 28 11.96 24.06 5.32
C CYS A 28 11.52 25.38 4.67
N MET A 29 10.73 26.19 5.38
CA MET A 29 10.17 27.44 4.84
C MET A 29 11.23 28.43 4.32
N THR A 30 12.46 28.43 4.86
CA THR A 30 13.48 29.44 4.51
C THR A 30 14.88 28.87 4.29
N ARG A 31 15.11 27.57 4.54
CA ARG A 31 16.45 26.97 4.58
C ARG A 31 16.54 25.67 3.79
N LEU A 32 17.60 25.52 3.02
CA LEU A 32 18.05 24.26 2.44
C LEU A 32 18.93 23.56 3.49
N ARG A 33 18.59 22.33 3.85
CA ARG A 33 19.33 21.50 4.82
C ARG A 33 20.06 20.40 4.08
N VAL A 34 21.35 20.30 4.31
CA VAL A 34 22.22 19.32 3.66
C VAL A 34 22.93 18.51 4.74
N THR A 35 22.91 17.19 4.58
CA THR A 35 23.76 16.25 5.32
C THR A 35 24.89 15.82 4.39
N PRO A 36 26.08 16.43 4.51
CA PRO A 36 27.26 16.04 3.75
C PRO A 36 27.83 14.71 4.24
N LYS A 37 28.63 14.04 3.40
CA LYS A 37 29.35 12.82 3.75
C LYS A 37 30.70 13.09 4.40
N ASP A 38 31.34 14.18 3.97
CA ASP A 38 32.62 14.67 4.48
C ASP A 38 32.54 16.19 4.64
N ASP A 39 32.67 16.66 5.88
CA ASP A 39 32.64 18.09 6.21
C ASP A 39 33.95 18.81 5.86
N SER A 40 35.06 18.08 5.70
CA SER A 40 36.39 18.67 5.48
C SER A 40 36.54 19.33 4.12
N VAL A 41 35.72 18.92 3.14
CA VAL A 41 35.74 19.44 1.77
C VAL A 41 34.79 20.63 1.55
N ILE A 42 34.04 21.06 2.59
CA ILE A 42 33.04 22.11 2.49
C ILE A 42 33.66 23.49 2.70
N ASN A 43 33.48 24.39 1.73
CA ASN A 43 33.93 25.77 1.84
C ASN A 43 32.83 26.69 2.40
N LYS A 44 32.65 26.66 3.73
CA LYS A 44 31.64 27.47 4.45
C LYS A 44 31.82 28.97 4.28
N ALA A 45 33.06 29.44 4.16
CA ALA A 45 33.36 30.86 3.96
C ALA A 45 32.93 31.34 2.57
N ALA A 46 33.10 30.50 1.55
CA ALA A 46 32.64 30.79 0.19
C ALA A 46 31.12 30.72 0.07
N LEU A 47 30.45 29.76 0.74
CA LEU A 47 28.98 29.65 0.75
C LEU A 47 28.30 30.94 1.22
N LYS A 48 28.85 31.61 2.24
CA LYS A 48 28.31 32.89 2.76
C LYS A 48 28.48 34.07 1.80
N LYS A 49 29.37 33.97 0.81
CA LYS A 49 29.65 35.01 -0.18
C LYS A 49 28.85 34.85 -1.47
N ILE A 50 28.04 33.79 -1.59
CA ILE A 50 27.23 33.56 -2.79
C ILE A 50 26.03 34.50 -2.77
N ASP A 51 25.87 35.31 -3.83
CA ASP A 51 24.72 36.17 -4.01
C ASP A 51 23.41 35.37 -3.99
N GLY A 52 22.57 35.65 -3.00
CA GLY A 52 21.32 34.93 -2.76
C GLY A 52 21.34 33.94 -1.59
N VAL A 53 22.49 33.74 -0.95
CA VAL A 53 22.62 33.08 0.36
C VAL A 53 22.62 34.15 1.46
N ILE A 54 21.62 34.10 2.33
CA ILE A 54 21.44 35.05 3.45
C ILE A 54 22.35 34.68 4.63
N GLY A 55 22.62 33.37 4.79
CA GLY A 55 23.47 32.87 5.87
C GLY A 55 23.66 31.37 5.78
N VAL A 56 24.63 30.87 6.54
CA VAL A 56 24.93 29.45 6.68
C VAL A 56 25.09 29.16 8.17
N VAL A 57 24.33 28.19 8.67
CA VAL A 57 24.29 27.76 10.07
C VAL A 57 24.55 26.27 10.10
N GLU A 58 25.29 25.81 11.10
CA GLU A 58 25.60 24.40 11.29
C GLU A 58 25.00 23.94 12.61
N GLU A 59 24.09 22.96 12.52
CA GLU A 59 23.44 22.29 13.66
C GLU A 59 23.56 20.77 13.41
N GLU A 60 22.47 20.00 13.53
CA GLU A 60 22.43 18.58 13.11
C GLU A 60 22.64 18.39 11.59
N THR A 61 22.41 19.45 10.81
CA THR A 61 22.64 19.50 9.37
C THR A 61 23.21 20.86 8.99
N LEU A 62 23.91 20.95 7.86
CA LEU A 62 24.35 22.22 7.31
C LEU A 62 23.15 22.94 6.69
N GLN A 63 22.78 24.10 7.24
CA GLN A 63 21.61 24.87 6.85
C GLN A 63 22.00 26.13 6.08
N ILE A 64 21.58 26.22 4.83
CA ILE A 64 21.80 27.36 3.94
C ILE A 64 20.50 28.17 3.89
N ILE A 65 20.54 29.41 4.37
CA ILE A 65 19.39 30.30 4.47
C ILE A 65 19.21 31.02 3.13
N LEU A 66 18.09 30.77 2.46
CA LEU A 66 17.76 31.33 1.14
C LEU A 66 16.54 32.26 1.16
N GLY A 67 15.75 32.21 2.24
CA GLY A 67 14.54 33.00 2.42
C GLY A 67 13.27 32.29 1.92
N PRO A 68 12.09 32.81 2.31
CA PRO A 68 10.80 32.20 2.00
C PRO A 68 10.50 32.18 0.50
N GLY A 69 10.00 31.05 0.02
CA GLY A 69 9.63 30.83 -1.39
C GLY A 69 10.80 30.59 -2.35
N LYS A 70 11.97 31.24 -2.14
CA LYS A 70 13.18 31.01 -2.95
C LYS A 70 13.80 29.65 -2.67
N VAL A 71 13.77 29.19 -1.42
CA VAL A 71 14.30 27.90 -1.00
C VAL A 71 13.69 26.72 -1.78
N ASN A 72 12.38 26.73 -2.05
CA ASN A 72 11.72 25.64 -2.77
C ASN A 72 12.27 25.50 -4.20
N LYS A 73 12.38 26.63 -4.90
CA LYS A 73 12.88 26.69 -6.28
C LYS A 73 14.34 26.29 -6.38
N VAL A 74 15.17 26.77 -5.44
CA VAL A 74 16.60 26.41 -5.40
C VAL A 74 16.78 24.94 -5.01
N THR A 75 15.97 24.41 -4.09
CA THR A 75 16.06 22.99 -3.69
C THR A 75 15.64 22.05 -4.82
N GLU A 76 14.66 22.45 -5.63
CA GLU A 76 14.26 21.70 -6.82
C GLU A 76 15.39 21.63 -7.86
N GLU A 77 16.03 22.78 -8.18
CA GLU A 77 17.19 22.80 -9.08
C GLU A 77 18.42 22.09 -8.49
N PHE A 78 18.62 22.21 -7.17
CA PHE A 78 19.68 21.50 -6.44
C PHE A 78 19.49 19.98 -6.50
N GLY A 79 18.25 19.50 -6.38
CA GLY A 79 17.88 18.10 -6.62
C GLY A 79 18.22 17.66 -8.04
N LYS A 80 17.76 18.41 -9.05
CA LYS A 80 18.06 18.13 -10.47
C LYS A 80 19.57 18.03 -10.75
N LEU A 81 20.39 18.84 -10.10
CA LEU A 81 21.85 18.81 -10.25
C LEU A 81 22.48 17.58 -9.56
N ILE A 82 21.95 17.17 -8.42
CA ILE A 82 22.36 15.93 -7.75
C ILE A 82 21.96 14.70 -8.61
N ASP A 83 20.76 14.72 -9.18
CA ASP A 83 20.25 13.66 -10.05
C ASP A 83 21.02 13.59 -11.37
N ALA A 84 21.29 14.74 -12.00
CA ALA A 84 22.12 14.85 -13.20
C ALA A 84 23.56 14.36 -12.99
N ALA A 85 24.08 14.47 -11.76
CA ALA A 85 25.41 14.02 -11.41
C ALA A 85 25.46 12.56 -10.89
N GLY A 86 24.39 11.78 -11.08
CA GLY A 86 24.45 10.31 -11.02
C GLY A 86 23.75 9.63 -9.84
N GLY A 87 22.86 10.34 -9.14
CA GLY A 87 21.90 9.69 -8.24
C GLY A 87 20.66 9.26 -9.01
N ILE A 88 20.44 7.96 -9.23
CA ILE A 88 19.13 7.50 -9.71
C ILE A 88 18.18 7.53 -8.51
N ASN A 89 17.33 8.55 -8.47
CA ASN A 89 16.23 8.59 -7.52
C ASN A 89 15.20 7.52 -7.93
N LEU A 90 15.27 6.35 -7.29
CA LEU A 90 14.34 5.25 -7.56
C LEU A 90 12.88 5.67 -7.40
N LYS A 91 12.55 6.64 -6.53
CA LYS A 91 11.17 7.10 -6.37
C LYS A 91 10.69 7.86 -7.60
N GLU A 92 11.54 8.67 -8.22
CA GLU A 92 11.20 9.40 -9.44
C GLU A 92 11.14 8.48 -10.67
N LYS A 93 12.13 7.58 -10.84
CA LYS A 93 12.10 6.56 -11.90
C LYS A 93 10.90 5.63 -11.74
N ALA A 94 10.53 5.30 -10.51
CA ALA A 94 9.32 4.54 -10.23
C ALA A 94 8.05 5.33 -10.59
N ALA A 95 7.99 6.61 -10.23
CA ALA A 95 6.84 7.46 -10.51
C ALA A 95 6.62 7.68 -12.01
N SER A 96 7.67 7.93 -12.79
CA SER A 96 7.59 8.10 -14.25
C SER A 96 7.13 6.81 -14.94
N THR A 97 7.77 5.68 -14.63
CA THR A 97 7.41 4.36 -15.16
C THR A 97 5.95 4.01 -14.83
N LYS A 98 5.53 4.24 -13.58
CA LYS A 98 4.15 4.00 -13.13
C LYS A 98 3.15 4.92 -13.85
N ALA A 99 3.50 6.18 -14.09
CA ALA A 99 2.64 7.13 -14.79
C ALA A 99 2.41 6.74 -16.27
N GLU A 100 3.45 6.28 -16.97
CA GLU A 100 3.32 5.79 -18.35
C GLU A 100 2.42 4.56 -18.45
N ILE A 101 2.63 3.58 -17.56
CA ILE A 101 1.80 2.37 -17.47
C ILE A 101 0.35 2.76 -17.18
N ASN A 102 0.12 3.72 -16.29
CA ASN A 102 -1.22 4.17 -15.96
C ASN A 102 -1.95 4.84 -17.13
N LYS A 103 -1.25 5.62 -17.97
CA LYS A 103 -1.80 6.21 -19.20
C LYS A 103 -2.18 5.15 -20.22
N LYS A 104 -1.28 4.19 -20.46
CA LYS A 104 -1.52 3.08 -21.42
C LYS A 104 -2.66 2.14 -20.97
N ASN A 105 -2.95 2.08 -19.68
CA ASN A 105 -3.91 1.16 -19.08
C ASN A 105 -5.25 1.79 -18.65
N ALA A 106 -5.62 2.97 -19.15
CA ALA A 106 -6.86 3.67 -18.78
C ALA A 106 -8.14 3.13 -19.47
N THR A 107 -8.37 1.81 -19.43
CA THR A 107 -9.61 1.19 -19.96
C THR A 107 -10.79 1.33 -18.97
N PRO A 108 -12.06 1.35 -19.41
CA PRO A 108 -13.22 1.51 -18.53
C PRO A 108 -13.28 0.53 -17.36
N PHE A 109 -12.98 -0.75 -17.59
CA PHE A 109 -12.95 -1.78 -16.54
C PHE A 109 -11.87 -1.49 -15.49
N LYS A 110 -10.65 -1.16 -15.92
CA LYS A 110 -9.56 -0.77 -15.01
C LYS A 110 -9.88 0.52 -14.24
N MET A 111 -10.59 1.46 -14.86
CA MET A 111 -11.06 2.68 -14.19
C MET A 111 -12.12 2.38 -13.12
N PHE A 112 -13.01 1.41 -13.36
CA PHE A 112 -13.94 0.93 -12.34
C PHE A 112 -13.20 0.27 -11.16
N LEU A 113 -12.24 -0.62 -11.43
CA LEU A 113 -11.43 -1.22 -10.37
C LEU A 113 -10.62 -0.19 -9.57
N ARG A 114 -10.14 0.88 -10.22
CA ARG A 114 -9.50 2.01 -9.54
C ARG A 114 -10.45 2.76 -8.61
N LYS A 115 -11.73 2.93 -8.99
CA LYS A 115 -12.74 3.49 -8.08
C LYS A 115 -12.95 2.59 -6.86
N ILE A 116 -13.08 1.28 -7.06
CA ILE A 116 -13.17 0.33 -5.93
C ILE A 116 -11.95 0.44 -5.02
N ALA A 117 -10.73 0.48 -5.57
CA ALA A 117 -9.52 0.71 -4.80
C ALA A 117 -9.55 2.06 -4.04
N GLY A 118 -10.11 3.12 -4.63
CA GLY A 118 -10.30 4.44 -4.00
C GLY A 118 -11.14 4.40 -2.71
N ILE A 119 -11.99 3.40 -2.54
CA ILE A 119 -12.78 3.18 -1.32
C ILE A 119 -11.89 2.69 -0.17
N PHE A 120 -10.95 1.80 -0.47
CA PHE A 120 -10.15 1.08 0.53
C PHE A 120 -8.78 1.71 0.80
N ILE A 121 -8.16 2.38 -0.19
CA ILE A 121 -6.87 3.04 -0.03
C ILE A 121 -6.84 3.99 1.19
N PRO A 122 -7.84 4.87 1.41
CA PRO A 122 -7.87 5.73 2.59
C PRO A 122 -7.97 4.98 3.92
N LEU A 123 -8.38 3.70 3.91
CA LEU A 123 -8.48 2.87 5.11
C LEU A 123 -7.17 2.15 5.46
N ILE A 124 -6.22 2.05 4.52
CA ILE A 124 -4.96 1.32 4.72
C ILE A 124 -4.22 1.77 5.99
N PRO A 125 -4.01 3.07 6.28
CA PRO A 125 -3.30 3.47 7.49
C PRO A 125 -3.97 2.99 8.78
N ALA A 126 -5.30 3.03 8.82
CA ALA A 126 -6.07 2.57 9.97
C ALA A 126 -6.01 1.04 10.12
N LEU A 127 -6.15 0.30 9.01
CA LEU A 127 -6.01 -1.17 8.98
C LEU A 127 -4.63 -1.62 9.45
N VAL A 128 -3.57 -0.96 8.98
CA VAL A 128 -2.19 -1.25 9.38
C VAL A 128 -1.98 -0.99 10.87
N ALA A 129 -2.42 0.16 11.38
CA ALA A 129 -2.27 0.49 12.80
C ALA A 129 -3.03 -0.49 13.69
N SER A 130 -4.31 -0.75 13.37
CA SER A 130 -5.16 -1.72 14.08
C SER A 130 -4.56 -3.12 14.05
N GLY A 131 -4.17 -3.61 12.86
CA GLY A 131 -3.56 -4.92 12.69
C GLY A 131 -2.27 -5.06 13.49
N LEU A 132 -1.34 -4.10 13.40
CA LEU A 132 -0.06 -4.17 14.11
C LEU A 132 -0.25 -4.15 15.63
N ILE A 133 -1.17 -3.34 16.16
CA ILE A 133 -1.48 -3.34 17.60
C ILE A 133 -2.02 -4.71 18.01
N THR A 134 -2.99 -5.27 17.27
CA THR A 134 -3.52 -6.62 17.55
C THR A 134 -2.42 -7.68 17.49
N GLY A 135 -1.58 -7.63 16.46
CA GLY A 135 -0.50 -8.59 16.21
C GLY A 135 0.57 -8.58 17.29
N ILE A 136 1.10 -7.38 17.60
CA ILE A 136 2.09 -7.19 18.65
C ILE A 136 1.52 -7.61 20.02
N THR A 137 0.27 -7.25 20.31
CA THR A 137 -0.40 -7.64 21.56
C THR A 137 -0.45 -9.16 21.69
N LYS A 138 -0.89 -9.87 20.63
CA LYS A 138 -0.90 -11.33 20.61
C LYS A 138 0.50 -11.92 20.77
N ALA A 139 1.52 -11.35 20.13
CA ALA A 139 2.90 -11.81 20.23
C ALA A 139 3.46 -11.66 21.66
N ILE A 140 3.21 -10.51 22.32
CA ILE A 140 3.62 -10.26 23.71
C ILE A 140 2.92 -11.23 24.67
N ILE A 141 1.62 -11.47 24.48
CA ILE A 141 0.87 -12.45 25.27
C ILE A 141 1.46 -13.85 25.09
N GLN A 142 1.72 -14.25 23.84
CA GLN A 142 2.30 -15.55 23.54
C GLN A 142 3.71 -15.73 24.11
N ALA A 143 4.51 -14.66 24.17
CA ALA A 143 5.82 -14.67 24.79
C ALA A 143 5.78 -14.77 26.33
N GLY A 144 4.59 -14.72 26.95
CA GLY A 144 4.42 -14.74 28.39
C GLY A 144 4.78 -13.41 29.07
N TRP A 145 4.98 -12.34 28.29
CA TRP A 145 5.34 -11.01 28.82
C TRP A 145 4.12 -10.23 29.31
N LEU A 146 2.92 -10.64 28.88
CA LEU A 146 1.66 -10.06 29.31
C LEU A 146 0.61 -11.17 29.49
N ALA A 147 -0.07 -11.21 30.64
CA ALA A 147 -1.18 -12.13 30.84
C ALA A 147 -2.36 -11.75 29.93
N GLY A 148 -2.91 -12.72 29.19
CA GLY A 148 -3.94 -12.48 28.18
C GLY A 148 -5.27 -11.98 28.74
N ASP A 149 -5.56 -12.30 30.00
CA ASP A 149 -6.71 -11.84 30.77
C ASP A 149 -6.47 -10.52 31.52
N SER A 150 -5.26 -9.95 31.41
CA SER A 150 -4.95 -8.67 32.04
C SER A 150 -5.76 -7.52 31.45
N GLN A 151 -6.01 -6.50 32.27
CA GLN A 151 -6.68 -5.26 31.84
C GLN A 151 -5.95 -4.61 30.65
N LEU A 152 -4.62 -4.58 30.67
CA LEU A 152 -3.83 -4.00 29.57
C LEU A 152 -3.97 -4.80 28.28
N ALA A 153 -3.95 -6.14 28.33
CA ALA A 153 -4.20 -6.99 27.17
C ALA A 153 -5.59 -6.73 26.56
N THR A 154 -6.60 -6.57 27.42
CA THR A 154 -7.97 -6.23 26.99
C THR A 154 -8.02 -4.84 26.32
N ILE A 155 -7.41 -3.81 26.93
CA ILE A 155 -7.34 -2.46 26.36
C ILE A 155 -6.67 -2.49 24.98
N LEU A 156 -5.50 -3.13 24.86
CA LEU A 156 -4.77 -3.22 23.60
C LEU A 156 -5.55 -4.00 22.53
N SER A 157 -6.24 -5.07 22.93
CA SER A 157 -7.09 -5.86 22.03
C SER A 157 -8.27 -5.06 21.51
N VAL A 158 -8.88 -4.19 22.33
CA VAL A 158 -9.96 -3.29 21.91
C VAL A 158 -9.43 -2.20 20.97
N ILE A 159 -8.29 -1.59 21.27
CA ILE A 159 -7.66 -0.57 20.41
C ILE A 159 -7.32 -1.16 19.04
N GLY A 160 -6.70 -2.35 19.01
CA GLY A 160 -6.31 -3.01 17.77
C GLY A 160 -7.50 -3.59 17.00
N GLY A 161 -8.36 -4.34 17.68
CA GLY A 161 -9.44 -5.12 17.06
C GLY A 161 -10.71 -4.32 16.76
N GLY A 162 -10.96 -3.21 17.45
CA GLY A 162 -12.23 -2.48 17.39
C GLY A 162 -12.62 -2.02 15.99
N LEU A 163 -11.65 -1.64 15.15
CA LEU A 163 -11.89 -1.21 13.77
C LEU A 163 -12.60 -2.28 12.93
N PHE A 164 -12.27 -3.56 13.11
CA PHE A 164 -12.82 -4.64 12.28
C PHE A 164 -14.32 -4.83 12.51
N GLY A 165 -14.82 -4.61 13.73
CA GLY A 165 -16.25 -4.65 14.03
C GLY A 165 -17.07 -3.53 13.38
N TYR A 166 -16.43 -2.42 12.99
CA TYR A 166 -17.08 -1.25 12.40
C TYR A 166 -16.61 -0.96 10.97
N LEU A 167 -15.89 -1.91 10.37
CA LEU A 167 -15.27 -1.74 9.06
C LEU A 167 -16.30 -1.43 7.96
N GLY A 168 -17.48 -2.06 8.02
CA GLY A 168 -18.58 -1.77 7.10
C GLY A 168 -19.01 -0.30 7.11
N ILE A 169 -18.96 0.38 8.27
CA ILE A 169 -19.31 1.80 8.38
C ILE A 169 -18.27 2.66 7.62
N LEU A 170 -16.98 2.37 7.82
CA LEU A 170 -15.89 3.08 7.16
C LEU A 170 -15.89 2.86 5.64
N VAL A 171 -16.09 1.61 5.21
CA VAL A 171 -16.22 1.24 3.80
C VAL A 171 -17.42 1.94 3.17
N GLY A 172 -18.59 1.92 3.82
CA GLY A 172 -19.79 2.60 3.32
C GLY A 172 -19.60 4.12 3.20
N THR A 173 -18.95 4.74 4.19
CA THR A 173 -18.60 6.17 4.17
C THR A 173 -17.75 6.53 2.96
N ASN A 174 -16.65 5.78 2.74
CA ASN A 174 -15.76 6.01 1.62
C ASN A 174 -16.40 5.68 0.27
N ALA A 175 -17.22 4.63 0.20
CA ALA A 175 -17.94 4.24 -1.00
C ALA A 175 -18.94 5.33 -1.42
N ALA A 176 -19.74 5.85 -0.50
CA ALA A 176 -20.64 6.96 -0.82
C ALA A 176 -19.86 8.18 -1.31
N LYS A 177 -18.75 8.53 -0.66
CA LYS A 177 -17.87 9.64 -1.08
C LYS A 177 -17.29 9.43 -2.48
N GLU A 178 -16.75 8.25 -2.76
CA GLU A 178 -16.16 7.88 -4.06
C GLU A 178 -17.19 7.94 -5.19
N PHE A 179 -18.44 7.60 -4.90
CA PHE A 179 -19.55 7.69 -5.85
C PHE A 179 -20.28 9.04 -5.78
N GLY A 180 -19.76 10.00 -4.99
CA GLY A 180 -20.17 11.40 -4.86
C GLY A 180 -21.47 11.65 -4.10
N GLY A 181 -21.92 10.71 -3.28
CA GLY A 181 -22.99 10.90 -2.30
C GLY A 181 -22.46 11.39 -0.95
N SER A 182 -23.38 11.55 0.00
CA SER A 182 -23.11 12.01 1.35
C SER A 182 -22.42 10.91 2.18
N PRO A 183 -21.22 11.17 2.75
CA PRO A 183 -20.49 10.17 3.53
C PRO A 183 -21.28 9.61 4.71
N ALA A 184 -22.07 10.46 5.38
CA ALA A 184 -22.92 10.05 6.51
C ALA A 184 -24.01 9.03 6.09
N LEU A 185 -24.62 9.20 4.90
CA LEU A 185 -25.59 8.22 4.37
C LEU A 185 -24.89 6.91 4.00
N GLY A 186 -23.66 6.99 3.47
CA GLY A 186 -22.82 5.81 3.26
C GLY A 186 -22.49 5.07 4.56
N ALA A 187 -22.17 5.79 5.63
CA ALA A 187 -21.97 5.21 6.96
C ALA A 187 -23.21 4.44 7.43
N ILE A 188 -24.40 5.04 7.23
CA ILE A 188 -25.68 4.40 7.56
C ILE A 188 -25.90 3.15 6.71
N ALA A 189 -25.54 3.15 5.42
CA ALA A 189 -25.59 1.95 4.58
C ALA A 189 -24.75 0.79 5.16
N GLY A 190 -23.59 1.10 5.72
CA GLY A 190 -22.79 0.13 6.49
C GLY A 190 -23.49 -0.34 7.77
N ILE A 191 -24.06 0.59 8.55
CA ILE A 191 -24.81 0.30 9.78
C ILE A 191 -25.99 -0.64 9.51
N LEU A 192 -26.76 -0.41 8.44
CA LEU A 192 -27.93 -1.24 8.11
C LEU A 192 -27.58 -2.73 8.05
N ILE A 193 -26.41 -3.08 7.52
CA ILE A 193 -26.01 -4.49 7.36
C ILE A 193 -25.57 -5.11 8.68
N ILE A 194 -24.81 -4.39 9.51
CA ILE A 194 -24.25 -4.91 10.76
C ILE A 194 -25.17 -4.73 11.98
N ASN A 195 -26.30 -4.05 11.83
CA ASN A 195 -27.19 -3.73 12.95
C ASN A 195 -27.79 -5.02 13.56
N PRO A 196 -27.59 -5.28 14.87
CA PRO A 196 -28.14 -6.45 15.53
C PRO A 196 -29.67 -6.58 15.44
N ALA A 197 -30.39 -5.45 15.34
CA ALA A 197 -31.85 -5.43 15.22
C ALA A 197 -32.36 -6.09 13.93
N VAL A 198 -31.50 -6.29 12.93
CA VAL A 198 -31.82 -7.01 11.70
C VAL A 198 -32.22 -8.45 11.97
N ALA A 199 -31.75 -9.06 13.07
CA ALA A 199 -32.17 -10.40 13.50
C ALA A 199 -33.68 -10.53 13.75
N GLY A 200 -34.38 -9.42 14.02
CA GLY A 200 -35.84 -9.40 14.17
C GLY A 200 -36.63 -9.31 12.86
N ILE A 201 -35.95 -9.27 11.71
CA ILE A 201 -36.59 -9.16 10.39
C ILE A 201 -36.73 -10.56 9.78
N HIS A 202 -37.98 -10.98 9.57
CA HIS A 202 -38.33 -12.25 8.93
C HIS A 202 -38.65 -12.02 7.44
N LEU A 203 -37.83 -12.55 6.55
CA LEU A 203 -37.99 -12.41 5.10
C LEU A 203 -37.76 -13.76 4.40
N PHE A 204 -38.59 -14.07 3.40
CA PHE A 204 -38.47 -15.28 2.59
C PHE A 204 -38.41 -16.60 3.41
N GLY A 205 -39.07 -16.63 4.56
CA GLY A 205 -39.13 -17.80 5.44
C GLY A 205 -37.91 -17.99 6.35
N ALA A 206 -37.01 -17.00 6.44
CA ALA A 206 -35.85 -17.03 7.32
C ALA A 206 -35.59 -15.68 7.99
N ASP A 207 -34.89 -15.71 9.12
CA ASP A 207 -34.44 -14.51 9.83
C ASP A 207 -33.23 -13.94 9.11
N LEU A 208 -33.21 -12.62 8.93
CA LEU A 208 -32.00 -11.98 8.43
C LEU A 208 -30.90 -12.06 9.49
N LEU A 209 -29.73 -12.52 9.08
CA LEU A 209 -28.56 -12.56 9.97
C LEU A 209 -27.83 -11.22 9.93
N PRO A 210 -27.60 -10.56 11.08
CA PRO A 210 -26.74 -9.38 11.14
C PRO A 210 -25.38 -9.65 10.52
N GLY A 211 -24.91 -8.75 9.66
CA GLY A 211 -23.67 -8.90 8.91
C GLY A 211 -23.78 -9.75 7.63
N ARG A 212 -24.91 -10.42 7.36
CA ARG A 212 -25.09 -11.14 6.09
C ARG A 212 -25.01 -10.17 4.92
N GLY A 213 -24.22 -10.53 3.91
CA GLY A 213 -23.84 -9.60 2.85
C GLY A 213 -22.37 -9.21 2.92
N GLY A 214 -21.79 -9.22 4.12
CA GLY A 214 -20.41 -8.81 4.34
C GLY A 214 -20.12 -7.41 3.83
N LEU A 215 -18.87 -7.15 3.48
CA LEU A 215 -18.45 -5.86 2.92
C LEU A 215 -18.94 -5.66 1.49
N ILE A 216 -19.25 -6.76 0.77
CA ILE A 216 -19.80 -6.69 -0.59
C ILE A 216 -21.21 -6.08 -0.56
N GLY A 217 -22.05 -6.53 0.37
CA GLY A 217 -23.36 -5.94 0.60
C GLY A 217 -23.25 -4.46 0.98
N VAL A 218 -22.27 -4.10 1.81
CA VAL A 218 -22.01 -2.70 2.20
C VAL A 218 -21.68 -1.86 0.96
N LEU A 219 -20.83 -2.36 0.06
CA LEU A 219 -20.50 -1.67 -1.17
C LEU A 219 -21.74 -1.46 -2.04
N PHE A 220 -22.59 -2.48 -2.21
CA PHE A 220 -23.83 -2.33 -2.97
C PHE A 220 -24.75 -1.28 -2.35
N ALA A 221 -24.99 -1.34 -1.04
CA ALA A 221 -25.86 -0.40 -0.34
C ALA A 221 -25.31 1.04 -0.38
N ALA A 222 -24.00 1.23 -0.19
CA ALA A 222 -23.36 2.54 -0.16
C ALA A 222 -23.25 3.18 -1.55
N ILE A 223 -23.00 2.39 -2.59
CA ILE A 223 -23.06 2.87 -3.98
C ILE A 223 -24.49 3.24 -4.33
N PHE A 224 -25.45 2.38 -3.97
CA PHE A 224 -26.86 2.62 -4.27
C PHE A 224 -27.39 3.87 -3.56
N ILE A 225 -27.12 4.08 -2.28
CA ILE A 225 -27.59 5.27 -1.57
C ILE A 225 -27.02 6.56 -2.17
N ALA A 226 -25.76 6.55 -2.62
CA ALA A 226 -25.16 7.69 -3.31
C ALA A 226 -25.86 7.98 -4.65
N LEU A 227 -26.25 6.95 -5.40
CA LEU A 227 -26.97 7.10 -6.66
C LEU A 227 -28.41 7.59 -6.44
N VAL A 228 -29.13 7.02 -5.47
CA VAL A 228 -30.49 7.42 -5.13
C VAL A 228 -30.50 8.86 -4.61
N GLU A 229 -29.60 9.21 -3.71
CA GLU A 229 -29.47 10.57 -3.18
C GLU A 229 -29.30 11.59 -4.31
N LYS A 230 -28.36 11.35 -5.23
CA LYS A 230 -28.13 12.23 -6.39
C LYS A 230 -29.34 12.32 -7.30
N GLN A 231 -30.07 11.21 -7.48
CA GLN A 231 -31.21 11.18 -8.37
C GLN A 231 -32.40 11.92 -7.76
N VAL A 232 -32.70 11.69 -6.48
CA VAL A 232 -33.78 12.36 -5.75
C VAL A 232 -33.52 13.88 -5.70
N ARG A 233 -32.29 14.30 -5.43
CA ARG A 233 -31.89 15.72 -5.35
C ARG A 233 -32.22 16.51 -6.62
N LYS A 234 -32.29 15.87 -7.79
CA LYS A 234 -32.66 16.54 -9.06
C LYS A 234 -34.13 16.95 -9.12
N TYR A 235 -35.00 16.29 -8.35
CA TYR A 235 -36.45 16.51 -8.39
C TYR A 235 -36.97 17.25 -7.16
N VAL A 236 -36.20 17.27 -6.06
CA VAL A 236 -36.61 17.92 -4.82
C VAL A 236 -36.31 19.44 -4.88
N PRO A 237 -37.29 20.30 -4.55
CA PRO A 237 -37.05 21.75 -4.43
C PRO A 237 -35.98 22.06 -3.37
N THR A 238 -35.15 23.08 -3.60
CA THR A 238 -34.02 23.44 -2.71
C THR A 238 -34.41 23.64 -1.25
N SER A 239 -35.61 24.15 -0.97
CA SER A 239 -36.12 24.34 0.39
C SER A 239 -36.37 23.05 1.16
N LEU A 240 -36.60 21.93 0.45
CA LEU A 240 -36.92 20.63 1.03
C LEU A 240 -35.74 19.65 0.95
N ASP A 241 -34.70 19.97 0.20
CA ASP A 241 -33.56 19.09 -0.09
C ASP A 241 -32.85 18.57 1.17
N LEU A 242 -32.72 19.42 2.20
CA LEU A 242 -32.11 19.05 3.48
C LEU A 242 -32.84 17.90 4.20
N PHE A 243 -34.15 17.75 3.97
CA PHE A 243 -34.98 16.75 4.65
C PHE A 243 -35.34 15.61 3.71
N VAL A 244 -35.95 15.92 2.57
CA VAL A 244 -36.57 14.93 1.68
C VAL A 244 -35.52 14.05 1.01
N THR A 245 -34.46 14.64 0.45
CA THR A 245 -33.44 13.89 -0.27
C THR A 245 -32.77 12.81 0.60
N PRO A 246 -32.19 13.12 1.77
CA PRO A 246 -31.57 12.09 2.61
C PRO A 246 -32.59 11.09 3.16
N THR A 247 -33.82 11.52 3.52
CA THR A 247 -34.86 10.60 4.02
C THR A 247 -35.29 9.59 2.96
N VAL A 248 -35.57 10.04 1.74
CA VAL A 248 -35.95 9.13 0.65
C VAL A 248 -34.79 8.22 0.26
N ALA A 249 -33.58 8.76 0.15
CA ALA A 249 -32.39 7.97 -0.14
C ALA A 249 -32.18 6.85 0.88
N LEU A 250 -32.29 7.17 2.17
CA LEU A 250 -32.16 6.19 3.24
C LEU A 250 -33.30 5.17 3.24
N LEU A 251 -34.56 5.61 3.13
CA LEU A 251 -35.72 4.71 3.15
C LEU A 251 -35.66 3.69 2.01
N VAL A 252 -35.42 4.16 0.78
CA VAL A 252 -35.33 3.30 -0.40
C VAL A 252 -34.12 2.37 -0.29
N THR A 253 -32.95 2.89 0.11
CA THR A 253 -31.75 2.07 0.30
C THR A 253 -31.96 1.02 1.40
N GLY A 254 -32.59 1.36 2.52
CA GLY A 254 -32.83 0.44 3.63
C GLY A 254 -33.68 -0.75 3.21
N ILE A 255 -34.80 -0.50 2.54
CA ILE A 255 -35.68 -1.54 2.01
C ILE A 255 -34.92 -2.43 1.01
N VAL A 256 -34.23 -1.83 0.05
CA VAL A 256 -33.46 -2.58 -0.97
C VAL A 256 -32.30 -3.35 -0.34
N THR A 257 -31.68 -2.82 0.72
CA THR A 257 -30.56 -3.48 1.41
C THR A 257 -31.02 -4.80 2.01
N TYR A 258 -32.13 -4.81 2.74
CA TYR A 258 -32.64 -6.01 3.39
C TYR A 258 -33.22 -7.01 2.39
N LEU A 259 -33.96 -6.55 1.37
CA LEU A 259 -34.60 -7.43 0.40
C LEU A 259 -33.63 -7.97 -0.66
N VAL A 260 -32.61 -7.21 -1.03
CA VAL A 260 -31.76 -7.49 -2.19
C VAL A 260 -30.27 -7.55 -1.82
N PHE A 261 -29.70 -6.50 -1.23
CA PHE A 261 -28.24 -6.42 -1.09
C PHE A 261 -27.66 -7.37 -0.05
N MET A 262 -28.37 -7.66 1.04
CA MET A 262 -27.91 -8.65 2.02
C MET A 262 -27.92 -10.08 1.44
N PRO A 263 -29.02 -10.58 0.82
CA PRO A 263 -29.00 -11.87 0.13
C PRO A 263 -27.97 -11.95 -0.99
N LEU A 264 -27.91 -10.92 -1.85
CA LEU A 264 -27.01 -10.90 -3.00
C LEU A 264 -25.54 -10.79 -2.59
N GLY A 265 -25.24 -9.93 -1.62
CA GLY A 265 -23.92 -9.83 -1.02
C GLY A 265 -23.50 -11.14 -0.39
N GLY A 266 -24.41 -11.82 0.32
CA GLY A 266 -24.16 -13.11 0.93
C GLY A 266 -23.84 -14.19 -0.11
N PHE A 267 -24.57 -14.19 -1.23
CA PHE A 267 -24.28 -15.08 -2.36
C PHE A 267 -22.89 -14.85 -2.95
N PHE A 268 -22.51 -13.60 -3.21
CA PHE A 268 -21.18 -13.28 -3.74
C PHE A 268 -20.06 -13.56 -2.74
N SER A 269 -20.29 -13.25 -1.46
CA SER A 269 -19.39 -13.58 -0.35
C SER A 269 -19.15 -15.09 -0.27
N ASP A 270 -20.21 -15.90 -0.28
CA ASP A 270 -20.12 -17.35 -0.27
C ASP A 270 -19.35 -17.88 -1.49
N ILE A 271 -19.56 -17.32 -2.69
CA ILE A 271 -18.82 -17.70 -3.90
C ILE A 271 -17.34 -17.37 -3.78
N ILE A 272 -16.99 -16.17 -3.32
CA ILE A 272 -15.59 -15.74 -3.20
C ILE A 272 -14.87 -16.60 -2.18
N THR A 273 -15.46 -16.74 -0.99
CA THR A 273 -14.85 -17.51 0.10
C THR A 273 -14.74 -18.98 -0.25
N LYS A 274 -15.82 -19.63 -0.73
CA LYS A 274 -15.78 -21.05 -1.13
C LYS A 274 -14.91 -21.29 -2.35
N GLY A 275 -14.96 -20.41 -3.34
CA GLY A 275 -14.17 -20.53 -4.56
C GLY A 275 -12.69 -20.44 -4.27
N LEU A 276 -12.28 -19.50 -3.40
CA LEU A 276 -10.88 -19.33 -3.02
C LEU A 276 -10.37 -20.46 -2.12
N THR A 277 -11.14 -20.84 -1.10
CA THR A 277 -10.78 -21.98 -0.24
C THR A 277 -10.68 -23.28 -1.05
N SER A 278 -11.64 -23.55 -1.94
CA SER A 278 -11.57 -24.71 -2.84
C SER A 278 -10.37 -24.68 -3.79
N LEU A 279 -10.03 -23.49 -4.32
CA LEU A 279 -8.84 -23.32 -5.16
C LEU A 279 -7.55 -23.68 -4.39
N LEU A 280 -7.46 -23.26 -3.13
CA LEU A 280 -6.32 -23.54 -2.28
C LEU A 280 -6.30 -25.00 -1.80
N ASP A 281 -7.45 -25.57 -1.46
CA ASP A 281 -7.56 -26.96 -0.99
C ASP A 281 -7.25 -27.97 -2.10
N MET A 282 -7.78 -27.75 -3.31
CA MET A 282 -7.54 -28.64 -4.47
C MET A 282 -6.19 -28.37 -5.12
N GLY A 283 -5.85 -27.10 -5.30
CA GLY A 283 -4.64 -26.69 -6.02
C GLY A 283 -3.39 -26.68 -5.16
N GLY A 284 -3.53 -26.60 -3.83
CA GLY A 284 -2.45 -26.64 -2.86
C GLY A 284 -1.24 -25.82 -3.27
N VAL A 285 -0.09 -26.49 -3.32
CA VAL A 285 1.20 -25.91 -3.72
C VAL A 285 1.16 -25.25 -5.10
N VAL A 286 0.44 -25.84 -6.06
CA VAL A 286 0.36 -25.32 -7.44
C VAL A 286 -0.45 -24.02 -7.49
N ALA A 287 -1.59 -23.98 -6.79
CA ALA A 287 -2.37 -22.74 -6.66
C ALA A 287 -1.55 -21.65 -5.98
N GLY A 288 -0.85 -21.98 -4.88
CA GLY A 288 0.06 -21.06 -4.20
C GLY A 288 1.15 -20.52 -5.12
N PHE A 289 1.75 -21.38 -5.96
CA PHE A 289 2.76 -20.98 -6.94
C PHE A 289 2.20 -19.99 -7.95
N VAL A 290 1.08 -20.31 -8.58
CA VAL A 290 0.47 -19.46 -9.61
C VAL A 290 0.04 -18.12 -9.03
N LEU A 291 -0.61 -18.12 -7.86
CA LEU A 291 -1.05 -16.89 -7.18
C LEU A 291 0.16 -16.01 -6.80
N GLY A 292 1.20 -16.59 -6.19
CA GLY A 292 2.42 -15.87 -5.84
C GLY A 292 3.14 -15.30 -7.07
N ALA A 293 3.27 -16.10 -8.13
CA ALA A 293 3.97 -15.68 -9.35
C ALA A 293 3.22 -14.62 -10.17
N THR A 294 1.89 -14.62 -10.12
CA THR A 294 1.06 -13.66 -10.89
C THR A 294 0.74 -12.37 -10.13
N PHE A 295 1.08 -12.28 -8.84
CA PHE A 295 0.78 -11.10 -8.05
C PHE A 295 1.61 -9.87 -8.45
N LEU A 296 2.91 -10.01 -8.74
CA LEU A 296 3.75 -8.88 -9.18
C LEU A 296 3.23 -8.19 -10.46
N PRO A 297 2.85 -8.94 -11.52
CA PRO A 297 2.17 -8.38 -12.67
C PRO A 297 0.90 -7.60 -12.29
N LEU A 298 0.11 -8.12 -11.36
CA LEU A 298 -1.07 -7.43 -10.85
C LEU A 298 -0.71 -6.13 -10.10
N VAL A 299 0.37 -6.13 -9.32
CA VAL A 299 0.91 -4.96 -8.61
C VAL A 299 1.30 -3.86 -9.60
N VAL A 300 1.97 -4.21 -10.71
CA VAL A 300 2.35 -3.27 -11.78
C VAL A 300 1.14 -2.52 -12.36
N THR A 301 0.00 -3.19 -12.48
CA THR A 301 -1.24 -2.55 -12.97
C THR A 301 -1.96 -1.70 -11.93
N GLY A 302 -1.59 -1.81 -10.65
CA GLY A 302 -2.29 -1.20 -9.51
C GLY A 302 -3.60 -1.89 -9.13
N LEU A 303 -4.04 -2.90 -9.88
CA LEU A 303 -5.32 -3.58 -9.66
C LEU A 303 -5.32 -4.49 -8.42
N HIS A 304 -4.15 -4.80 -7.85
CA HIS A 304 -4.04 -5.56 -6.60
C HIS A 304 -4.80 -4.91 -5.43
N GLN A 305 -4.94 -3.58 -5.43
CA GLN A 305 -5.75 -2.86 -4.43
C GLN A 305 -7.26 -3.14 -4.58
N GLY A 306 -7.69 -3.67 -5.72
CA GLY A 306 -9.04 -4.21 -5.91
C GLY A 306 -9.28 -5.52 -5.17
N LEU A 307 -8.23 -6.21 -4.69
CA LEU A 307 -8.36 -7.42 -3.88
C LEU A 307 -8.62 -7.10 -2.39
N THR A 308 -8.42 -5.86 -1.94
CA THR A 308 -8.65 -5.47 -0.54
C THR A 308 -10.03 -5.87 -0.01
N PRO A 309 -11.16 -5.63 -0.72
CA PRO A 309 -12.45 -6.12 -0.28
C PRO A 309 -12.52 -7.65 -0.13
N ILE A 310 -11.81 -8.41 -0.96
CA ILE A 310 -11.78 -9.89 -0.87
C ILE A 310 -11.04 -10.31 0.41
N HIS A 311 -9.86 -9.76 0.66
CA HIS A 311 -9.10 -10.01 1.88
C HIS A 311 -9.91 -9.71 3.14
N LEU A 312 -10.58 -8.56 3.18
CA LEU A 312 -11.42 -8.17 4.31
C LEU A 312 -12.67 -9.05 4.43
N GLU A 313 -13.24 -9.51 3.31
CA GLU A 313 -14.37 -10.43 3.31
C GLU A 313 -13.98 -11.81 3.88
N LEU A 314 -12.79 -12.32 3.56
CA LEU A 314 -12.27 -13.57 4.14
C LEU A 314 -12.14 -13.43 5.66
N ILE A 315 -11.47 -12.38 6.13
CA ILE A 315 -11.33 -12.11 7.56
C ILE A 315 -12.70 -12.02 8.24
N ASN A 316 -13.65 -11.35 7.60
CA ASN A 316 -14.99 -11.16 8.15
C ASN A 316 -15.83 -12.46 8.18
N THR A 317 -15.63 -13.37 7.22
CA THR A 317 -16.47 -14.57 7.06
C THR A 317 -15.90 -15.82 7.69
N ILE A 318 -14.58 -16.01 7.60
CA ILE A 318 -13.88 -17.21 8.09
C ILE A 318 -12.87 -16.90 9.21
N GLY A 319 -12.65 -15.63 9.53
CA GLY A 319 -11.81 -15.18 10.67
C GLY A 319 -10.34 -14.94 10.33
N ASP A 320 -9.88 -15.37 9.15
CA ASP A 320 -8.53 -15.17 8.66
C ASP A 320 -8.48 -15.01 7.13
N ASP A 321 -7.28 -14.76 6.61
CA ASP A 321 -6.99 -14.55 5.20
C ASP A 321 -5.78 -15.41 4.78
N PRO A 322 -6.00 -16.57 4.16
CA PRO A 322 -4.93 -17.42 3.63
C PRO A 322 -4.34 -16.89 2.32
N LEU A 323 -5.00 -15.94 1.65
CA LEU A 323 -4.57 -15.42 0.36
C LEU A 323 -3.47 -14.38 0.52
N LEU A 324 -3.57 -13.49 1.51
CA LEU A 324 -2.60 -12.41 1.71
C LEU A 324 -1.16 -12.92 1.89
N PRO A 325 -0.88 -13.95 2.72
CA PRO A 325 0.48 -14.51 2.84
C PRO A 325 1.05 -15.04 1.53
N ILE A 326 0.22 -15.72 0.71
CA ILE A 326 0.63 -16.24 -0.60
C ILE A 326 1.01 -15.09 -1.53
N LEU A 327 0.13 -14.09 -1.66
CA LEU A 327 0.34 -12.94 -2.54
C LEU A 327 1.51 -12.05 -2.07
N ALA A 328 1.70 -11.91 -0.76
CA ALA A 328 2.79 -11.14 -0.16
C ALA A 328 4.18 -11.65 -0.60
N MET A 329 4.29 -12.92 -1.03
CA MET A 329 5.53 -13.47 -1.57
C MET A 329 5.98 -12.77 -2.86
N GLY A 330 5.08 -12.05 -3.52
CA GLY A 330 5.41 -11.13 -4.59
C GLY A 330 6.53 -10.16 -4.20
N GLY A 331 6.30 -9.37 -3.14
CA GLY A 331 7.30 -8.44 -2.63
C GLY A 331 8.59 -9.14 -2.22
N ALA A 332 8.49 -10.39 -1.75
CA ALA A 332 9.65 -11.16 -1.34
C ALA A 332 10.52 -11.65 -2.51
N GLY A 333 9.91 -12.21 -3.55
CA GLY A 333 10.62 -12.56 -4.78
C GLY A 333 11.33 -11.34 -5.40
N GLN A 334 10.71 -10.17 -5.30
CA GLN A 334 11.27 -8.89 -5.74
C GLN A 334 12.51 -8.47 -4.93
N VAL A 335 12.49 -8.63 -3.60
CA VAL A 335 13.65 -8.37 -2.74
C VAL A 335 14.79 -9.32 -3.09
N GLY A 336 14.51 -10.61 -3.29
CA GLY A 336 15.48 -11.60 -3.74
C GLY A 336 16.15 -11.22 -5.06
N ALA A 337 15.35 -10.84 -6.06
CA ALA A 337 15.83 -10.39 -7.36
C ALA A 337 16.71 -9.13 -7.25
N ALA A 338 16.31 -8.17 -6.41
CA ALA A 338 17.10 -6.96 -6.16
C ALA A 338 18.46 -7.29 -5.52
N PHE A 339 18.52 -8.20 -4.54
CA PHE A 339 19.79 -8.67 -3.98
C PHE A 339 20.69 -9.33 -5.04
N ALA A 340 20.12 -10.14 -5.94
CA ALA A 340 20.89 -10.76 -7.01
C ALA A 340 21.51 -9.73 -7.96
N ILE A 341 20.74 -8.71 -8.37
CA ILE A 341 21.24 -7.63 -9.21
C ILE A 341 22.31 -6.83 -8.47
N TYR A 342 22.08 -6.49 -7.20
CA TYR A 342 23.03 -5.74 -6.37
C TYR A 342 24.40 -6.42 -6.31
N LEU A 343 24.44 -7.75 -6.13
CA LEU A 343 25.69 -8.49 -6.10
C LEU A 343 26.33 -8.67 -7.48
N LYS A 344 25.51 -8.87 -8.52
CA LYS A 344 26.01 -9.19 -9.87
C LYS A 344 26.44 -7.96 -10.67
N THR A 345 25.83 -6.79 -10.42
CA THR A 345 26.11 -5.58 -11.21
C THR A 345 27.46 -4.94 -10.85
N LYS A 346 28.14 -4.44 -11.88
CA LYS A 346 29.36 -3.62 -11.74
C LYS A 346 29.05 -2.12 -11.78
N LYS A 347 27.83 -1.74 -12.17
CA LYS A 347 27.40 -0.33 -12.29
C LYS A 347 27.15 0.27 -10.91
N THR A 348 28.00 1.20 -10.50
CA THR A 348 27.93 1.86 -9.18
C THR A 348 26.59 2.56 -8.94
N ARG A 349 26.00 3.15 -9.98
CA ARG A 349 24.70 3.84 -9.90
C ARG A 349 23.56 2.87 -9.59
N LEU A 350 23.47 1.74 -10.32
CA LEU A 350 22.48 0.70 -10.08
C LEU A 350 22.67 0.07 -8.70
N LYS A 351 23.92 -0.21 -8.30
CA LYS A 351 24.25 -0.75 -6.98
C LYS A 351 23.79 0.19 -5.85
N ARG A 352 24.09 1.50 -5.94
CA ARG A 352 23.66 2.50 -4.95
C ARG A 352 22.13 2.63 -4.90
N ALA A 353 21.48 2.64 -6.06
CA ALA A 353 20.03 2.72 -6.17
C ALA A 353 19.36 1.54 -5.46
N ILE A 354 19.75 0.30 -5.79
CA ILE A 354 19.22 -0.90 -5.14
C ILE A 354 19.51 -0.89 -3.64
N GLY A 355 20.73 -0.52 -3.22
CA GLY A 355 21.10 -0.41 -1.81
C GLY A 355 20.18 0.52 -1.01
N GLY A 356 19.75 1.64 -1.61
CA GLY A 356 18.78 2.55 -1.00
C GLY A 356 17.33 2.04 -1.01
N GLY A 357 16.95 1.20 -1.97
CA GLY A 357 15.60 0.66 -2.11
C GLY A 357 15.33 -0.63 -1.32
N LEU A 358 16.37 -1.42 -1.03
CA LEU A 358 16.26 -2.71 -0.34
C LEU A 358 15.61 -2.63 1.05
N PRO A 359 15.98 -1.67 1.94
CA PRO A 359 15.35 -1.57 3.26
C PRO A 359 13.83 -1.39 3.16
N ALA A 360 13.36 -0.54 2.26
CA ALA A 360 11.93 -0.33 2.02
C ALA A 360 11.27 -1.61 1.46
N GLY A 361 11.92 -2.30 0.52
CA GLY A 361 11.44 -3.56 -0.05
C GLY A 361 11.26 -4.67 0.99
N ILE A 362 12.22 -4.84 1.90
CA ILE A 362 12.17 -5.82 3.00
C ILE A 362 10.98 -5.53 3.93
N LEU A 363 10.67 -4.25 4.13
CA LEU A 363 9.52 -3.78 4.90
C LEU A 363 8.20 -3.81 4.10
N GLY A 364 8.19 -4.41 2.91
CA GLY A 364 7.00 -4.60 2.09
C GLY A 364 6.62 -3.42 1.18
N ILE A 365 7.48 -2.40 1.09
CA ILE A 365 7.33 -1.27 0.16
C ILE A 365 8.17 -1.55 -1.08
N GLY A 366 7.62 -2.34 -2.00
CA GLY A 366 8.33 -2.88 -3.16
C GLY A 366 8.39 -1.96 -4.38
N GLU A 367 7.54 -0.92 -4.46
CA GLU A 367 7.39 -0.08 -5.66
C GLU A 367 8.70 0.54 -6.17
N PRO A 368 9.60 1.07 -5.30
CA PRO A 368 10.87 1.60 -5.76
C PRO A 368 11.73 0.55 -6.49
N LEU A 369 11.71 -0.70 -6.03
CA LEU A 369 12.46 -1.79 -6.65
C LEU A 369 11.77 -2.30 -7.92
N ILE A 370 10.43 -2.42 -7.92
CA ILE A 370 9.68 -2.92 -9.08
C ILE A 370 9.87 -1.97 -10.25
N PHE A 371 9.44 -0.72 -10.08
CA PHE A 371 9.38 0.23 -11.18
C PHE A 371 10.72 0.91 -11.47
N GLY A 372 11.62 0.98 -10.47
CA GLY A 372 12.93 1.61 -10.64
C GLY A 372 14.04 0.64 -11.08
N VAL A 373 13.86 -0.68 -10.88
CA VAL A 373 14.91 -1.68 -11.13
C VAL A 373 14.42 -2.85 -11.96
N THR A 374 13.59 -3.75 -11.42
CA THR A 374 13.37 -5.06 -12.07
C THR A 374 12.50 -4.98 -13.31
N LEU A 375 11.45 -4.14 -13.31
CA LEU A 375 10.55 -3.97 -14.44
C LEU A 375 11.25 -3.32 -15.64
N PRO A 376 12.02 -2.21 -15.50
CA PRO A 376 12.82 -1.68 -16.60
C PRO A 376 13.81 -2.68 -17.20
N LEU A 377 14.42 -3.53 -16.36
CA LEU A 377 15.35 -4.57 -16.82
C LEU A 377 14.64 -5.77 -17.47
N GLY A 378 13.31 -5.86 -17.39
CA GLY A 378 12.48 -6.88 -18.04
C GLY A 378 12.61 -8.28 -17.44
N ARG A 379 13.72 -8.98 -17.69
CA ARG A 379 13.92 -10.37 -17.23
C ARG A 379 13.99 -10.51 -15.71
N PRO A 380 14.62 -9.61 -14.93
CA PRO A 380 14.65 -9.74 -13.48
C PRO A 380 13.27 -9.66 -12.85
N PHE A 381 12.32 -8.95 -13.48
CA PHE A 381 10.93 -8.92 -13.03
C PHE A 381 10.27 -10.30 -13.17
N LEU A 382 10.49 -11.00 -14.29
CA LEU A 382 9.94 -12.34 -14.49
C LEU A 382 10.55 -13.36 -13.51
N THR A 383 11.86 -13.29 -13.26
CA THR A 383 12.50 -14.18 -12.29
C THR A 383 12.12 -13.86 -10.84
N ALA A 384 11.84 -12.59 -10.52
CA ALA A 384 11.22 -12.20 -9.25
C ALA A 384 9.83 -12.84 -9.08
N CYS A 385 9.02 -12.86 -10.14
CA CYS A 385 7.71 -13.52 -10.15
C CYS A 385 7.86 -15.02 -9.88
N LEU A 386 8.79 -15.71 -10.52
CA LEU A 386 9.03 -17.13 -10.26
C LEU A 386 9.48 -17.37 -8.81
N GLY A 387 10.33 -16.52 -8.26
CA GLY A 387 10.72 -16.59 -6.85
C GLY A 387 9.55 -16.40 -5.90
N ALA A 388 8.67 -15.45 -6.21
CA ALA A 388 7.42 -15.24 -5.49
C ALA A 388 6.49 -16.47 -5.57
N GLY A 389 6.45 -17.14 -6.71
CA GLY A 389 5.72 -18.41 -6.86
C GLY A 389 6.24 -19.49 -5.92
N VAL A 390 7.56 -19.68 -5.81
CA VAL A 390 8.13 -20.69 -4.89
C VAL A 390 7.76 -20.38 -3.43
N GLY A 391 7.83 -19.10 -3.04
CA GLY A 391 7.35 -18.66 -1.73
C GLY A 391 5.84 -18.91 -1.55
N GLY A 392 5.02 -18.55 -2.53
CA GLY A 392 3.57 -18.70 -2.48
C GLY A 392 3.14 -20.16 -2.38
N ALA A 393 3.83 -21.04 -3.10
CA ALA A 393 3.70 -22.49 -2.99
C ALA A 393 3.95 -22.98 -1.55
N PHE A 394 5.00 -22.47 -0.90
CA PHE A 394 5.30 -22.80 0.49
C PHE A 394 4.19 -22.31 1.43
N GLN A 395 3.75 -21.05 1.30
CA GLN A 395 2.69 -20.52 2.17
C GLN A 395 1.39 -21.31 2.04
N ALA A 396 1.03 -21.71 0.81
CA ALA A 396 -0.14 -22.55 0.55
C ALA A 396 0.03 -23.98 1.12
N ALA A 397 1.22 -24.58 0.99
CA ALA A 397 1.50 -25.92 1.50
C ALA A 397 1.30 -26.03 3.03
N PHE A 398 1.61 -24.96 3.76
CA PHE A 398 1.51 -24.91 5.21
C PHE A 398 0.26 -24.19 5.73
N GLY A 399 -0.66 -23.79 4.84
CA GLY A 399 -1.93 -23.14 5.21
C GLY A 399 -1.72 -21.85 6.01
N ILE A 400 -0.74 -21.04 5.63
CA ILE A 400 -0.38 -19.83 6.37
C ILE A 400 -1.43 -18.74 6.11
N ALA A 401 -1.99 -18.19 7.18
CA ALA A 401 -3.04 -17.18 7.12
C ALA A 401 -2.75 -15.96 8.01
N THR A 402 -3.42 -14.85 7.73
CA THR A 402 -3.33 -13.60 8.51
C THR A 402 -4.69 -13.20 9.07
N VAL A 403 -4.72 -12.60 10.26
CA VAL A 403 -5.97 -12.15 10.92
C VAL A 403 -6.34 -10.69 10.62
N ALA A 404 -5.49 -10.00 9.86
CA ALA A 404 -5.63 -8.59 9.53
C ALA A 404 -4.87 -8.29 8.22
N ILE A 405 -5.27 -7.21 7.55
CA ILE A 405 -4.52 -6.67 6.42
C ILE A 405 -3.46 -5.69 6.92
N GLY A 406 -2.27 -5.76 6.35
CA GLY A 406 -1.22 -4.80 6.60
C GLY A 406 -0.21 -4.70 5.47
N VAL A 407 0.91 -4.06 5.76
CA VAL A 407 2.04 -3.98 4.83
C VAL A 407 2.64 -5.38 4.67
N SER A 408 2.98 -5.74 3.43
CA SER A 408 3.64 -7.01 3.12
C SER A 408 5.06 -7.11 3.70
N GLY A 409 5.83 -8.15 3.36
CA GLY A 409 7.21 -8.30 3.82
C GLY A 409 7.32 -8.70 5.30
N LEU A 410 8.38 -8.28 5.98
CA LEU A 410 8.59 -8.65 7.39
C LEU A 410 7.47 -8.17 8.34
N PRO A 411 6.91 -6.95 8.22
CA PRO A 411 5.84 -6.49 9.09
C PRO A 411 4.59 -7.38 9.10
N LEU A 412 4.29 -8.08 8.00
CA LEU A 412 3.15 -9.00 7.93
C LEU A 412 3.26 -10.15 8.95
N ALA A 413 4.48 -10.50 9.40
CA ALA A 413 4.70 -11.53 10.41
C ALA A 413 3.93 -11.26 11.72
N PHE A 414 3.68 -9.99 12.07
CA PHE A 414 2.87 -9.64 13.24
C PHE A 414 1.38 -9.95 13.04
N LEU A 415 0.91 -10.04 11.80
CA LEU A 415 -0.51 -10.26 11.47
C LEU A 415 -0.82 -11.72 11.15
N VAL A 416 0.20 -12.57 11.04
CA VAL A 416 0.07 -14.01 10.82
C VAL A 416 -0.60 -14.66 12.02
N VAL A 417 -1.42 -15.68 11.76
CA VAL A 417 -2.07 -16.47 12.82
C VAL A 417 -1.03 -17.00 13.80
N THR A 418 -1.36 -16.91 15.09
CA THR A 418 -0.50 -17.34 16.21
C THR A 418 0.02 -18.76 15.99
N GLY A 419 1.34 -18.95 16.13
CA GLY A 419 1.99 -20.25 15.90
C GLY A 419 2.46 -20.52 14.46
N GLN A 420 2.00 -19.74 13.48
CA GLN A 420 2.42 -19.86 12.08
C GLN A 420 3.55 -18.89 11.68
N VAL A 421 3.91 -17.93 12.56
CA VAL A 421 4.86 -16.84 12.28
C VAL A 421 6.21 -17.34 11.76
N LEU A 422 6.76 -18.40 12.37
CA LEU A 422 8.06 -18.94 11.94
C LEU A 422 7.98 -19.51 10.52
N LEU A 423 6.91 -20.25 10.20
CA LEU A 423 6.69 -20.80 8.87
C LEU A 423 6.50 -19.69 7.84
N TYR A 424 5.74 -18.64 8.17
CA TYR A 424 5.63 -17.46 7.32
C TYR A 424 7.01 -16.88 6.97
N LEU A 425 7.88 -16.68 7.97
CA LEU A 425 9.24 -16.14 7.78
C LEU A 425 10.13 -17.08 6.95
N VAL A 426 10.00 -18.39 7.12
CA VAL A 426 10.66 -19.37 6.25
C VAL A 426 10.19 -19.22 4.81
N GLY A 427 8.89 -19.05 4.57
CA GLY A 427 8.34 -18.77 3.24
C GLY A 427 8.90 -17.49 2.62
N VAL A 428 9.05 -16.42 3.40
CA VAL A 428 9.70 -15.17 2.98
C VAL A 428 11.15 -15.42 2.56
N LEU A 429 11.92 -16.15 3.36
CA LEU A 429 13.32 -16.48 3.04
C LEU A 429 13.44 -17.38 1.81
N ILE A 430 12.51 -18.32 1.62
CA ILE A 430 12.43 -19.15 0.41
C ILE A 430 12.16 -18.27 -0.81
N ALA A 431 11.22 -17.33 -0.72
CA ALA A 431 10.94 -16.41 -1.82
C ALA A 431 12.15 -15.50 -2.14
N TYR A 432 12.84 -14.99 -1.11
CA TYR A 432 14.08 -14.22 -1.27
C TYR A 432 15.14 -15.06 -1.97
N GLY A 433 15.37 -16.29 -1.49
CA GLY A 433 16.37 -17.21 -2.03
C GLY A 433 16.06 -17.63 -3.47
N ALA A 434 14.82 -18.01 -3.77
CA ALA A 434 14.40 -18.40 -5.11
C ALA A 434 14.45 -17.21 -6.08
N GLY A 435 13.95 -16.03 -5.68
CA GLY A 435 14.02 -14.81 -6.47
C GLY A 435 15.47 -14.40 -6.74
N PHE A 436 16.35 -14.56 -5.75
CA PHE A 436 17.79 -14.37 -5.90
C PHE A 436 18.38 -15.34 -6.92
N LEU A 437 18.20 -16.66 -6.73
CA LEU A 437 18.79 -17.70 -7.56
C LEU A 437 18.35 -17.58 -9.02
N PHE A 438 17.04 -17.44 -9.28
CA PHE A 438 16.53 -17.29 -10.64
C PHE A 438 17.06 -16.03 -11.31
N THR A 439 17.12 -14.92 -10.58
CA THR A 439 17.61 -13.65 -11.14
C THR A 439 19.11 -13.70 -11.38
N TYR A 440 19.88 -14.25 -10.45
CA TYR A 440 21.34 -14.34 -10.55
C TYR A 440 21.78 -15.25 -11.69
N LEU A 441 21.13 -16.40 -11.86
CA LEU A 441 21.49 -17.37 -12.89
C LEU A 441 20.94 -17.02 -14.27
N PHE A 442 19.68 -16.56 -14.35
CA PHE A 442 18.95 -16.44 -15.63
C PHE A 442 18.36 -15.05 -15.89
N GLY A 443 18.11 -14.27 -14.85
CA GLY A 443 17.35 -13.02 -14.95
C GLY A 443 18.16 -11.77 -15.26
N PHE A 444 19.46 -11.72 -14.94
CA PHE A 444 20.25 -10.49 -15.07
C PHE A 444 21.64 -10.71 -15.67
N ASN A 445 22.05 -9.84 -16.60
CA ASN A 445 23.42 -9.60 -17.02
C ASN A 445 23.70 -8.08 -16.95
N ASP A 446 24.97 -7.67 -16.86
CA ASP A 446 25.30 -6.25 -16.66
C ASP A 446 25.02 -5.39 -17.91
N ASP A 447 25.02 -6.00 -19.10
CA ASP A 447 24.72 -5.33 -20.38
C ASP A 447 23.26 -4.84 -20.46
N MET A 448 22.35 -5.49 -19.73
CA MET A 448 20.96 -5.03 -19.61
C MET A 448 20.83 -3.70 -18.84
N ALA A 449 21.86 -3.30 -18.09
CA ALA A 449 21.85 -2.09 -17.28
C ALA A 449 22.53 -0.90 -17.98
N GLY A 450 22.56 -0.84 -19.31
CA GLY A 450 23.22 0.25 -20.06
C GLY A 450 22.72 1.67 -19.73
N GLU A 451 21.47 1.81 -19.26
CA GLU A 451 20.93 3.09 -18.77
C GLU A 451 21.52 3.55 -17.41
N PHE A 452 22.26 2.67 -16.74
CA PHE A 452 22.82 2.87 -15.39
C PHE A 452 24.34 3.11 -15.42
N ASP A 453 24.91 3.37 -16.60
CA ASP A 453 26.32 3.72 -16.81
C ASP A 453 26.75 4.99 -16.08
#